data_AF-A0A2D4JF90-F1
#
_entry.id   AF-A0A2D4JF90-F1
#
_cell.length_a   1.000
_cell.length_b   1.000
_cell.length_c   1.000
_cell.angle_alpha   90.00
_cell.angle_beta   90.00
_cell.angle_gamma   90.00
#
_symmetry.space_group_name_H-M   'P 1'
#
loop_
_entity.id
_entity.type
_entity.pdbx_description
1 polymer ?
#
loop_
_entity_poly.entity_id
_entity_poly.type
_entity_poly.pdbx_seq_one_letter_code
_entity_poly.pdbx_strand_id
1 'polypeptide(L)'
;MGSCACNSGYKGENCEEADCLDPVCSNHGVCIHGECHCNPGWGGNNCEILKTMCPDQCSGHGTYLQESGTCNCDPNWTGPDCSNEICSVDCGAHGVCMGG
;
A
#
# COMPACT_ATOMS: atom_id res chain seq x y z
N MET A 1 -7.33 -0.73 42.11
CA MET A 1 -7.07 0.04 40.87
C MET A 1 -7.36 -0.92 39.74
N GLY A 2 -8.42 -0.66 38.97
CA GLY A 2 -8.82 -1.54 37.87
C GLY A 2 -8.15 -1.07 36.59
N SER A 3 -7.55 -1.99 35.84
CA SER A 3 -7.01 -1.73 34.51
C SER A 3 -8.03 -2.19 33.47
N CYS A 4 -8.35 -1.34 32.50
CA CYS A 4 -9.21 -1.71 31.39
C CYS A 4 -8.44 -2.56 30.38
N ALA A 5 -9.01 -3.70 29.98
CA ALA A 5 -8.51 -4.46 28.85
C ALA A 5 -9.12 -3.88 27.58
N CYS A 6 -8.30 -3.26 26.74
CA CYS A 6 -8.76 -2.62 25.53
C CYS A 6 -8.98 -3.62 24.39
N ASN A 7 -9.95 -3.31 23.54
CA ASN A 7 -10.18 -4.06 22.30
C ASN A 7 -9.02 -3.80 21.32
N SER A 8 -8.78 -4.76 20.43
CA SER A 8 -7.78 -4.64 19.36
C SER A 8 -8.01 -3.34 18.56
N GLY A 9 -6.96 -2.53 18.46
CA GLY A 9 -6.99 -1.22 17.81
C GLY A 9 -7.21 -0.02 18.75
N TYR A 10 -7.35 -0.24 20.05
CA TYR A 10 -7.56 0.81 21.06
C TYR A 10 -6.59 0.68 22.24
N LYS A 11 -6.19 1.82 22.81
CA LYS A 11 -5.26 1.97 23.93
C LYS A 11 -5.67 3.10 24.88
N GLY A 12 -4.87 3.30 25.91
CA GLY A 12 -5.09 4.31 26.96
C GLY A 12 -5.82 3.74 28.18
N GLU A 13 -5.86 4.50 29.27
CA GLU A 13 -6.48 4.03 30.54
C GLU A 13 -7.97 3.69 30.40
N ASN A 14 -8.63 4.29 29.40
CA ASN A 14 -10.05 4.15 29.13
C ASN A 14 -10.35 3.49 27.78
N CYS A 15 -9.33 3.05 27.04
CA CYS A 15 -9.48 2.50 25.68
C CYS A 15 -10.12 3.46 24.65
N GLU A 16 -9.98 4.77 24.87
CA GLU A 16 -10.50 5.82 23.97
C GLU A 16 -9.48 6.27 22.91
N GLU A 17 -8.21 5.92 23.10
CA GLU A 17 -7.15 6.32 22.18
C GLU A 17 -7.01 5.24 21.11
N ALA A 18 -7.12 5.62 19.83
CA ALA A 18 -6.87 4.67 18.76
C ALA A 18 -5.38 4.29 18.74
N ASP A 19 -5.08 3.01 18.64
CA ASP A 19 -3.70 2.52 18.54
C ASP A 19 -3.13 2.80 17.13
N CYS A 20 -3.98 2.64 16.10
CA CYS A 20 -3.71 3.03 14.71
C CYS A 20 -4.36 4.37 14.36
N LEU A 21 -3.89 5.01 13.28
CA LEU A 21 -4.54 6.20 12.71
C LEU A 21 -5.98 5.91 12.27
N ASP A 22 -6.21 4.71 11.74
CA ASP A 22 -7.53 4.14 11.47
C ASP A 22 -7.70 2.82 12.25
N PRO A 23 -8.52 2.78 13.32
CA PRO A 23 -8.71 1.58 14.13
C PRO A 23 -9.43 0.44 13.38
N VAL A 24 -10.15 0.75 12.29
CA VAL A 24 -10.82 -0.26 11.45
C VAL A 24 -10.10 -0.52 10.14
N CYS A 25 -8.96 0.14 9.88
CA CYS A 25 -8.17 -0.04 8.67
C CYS A 25 -9.04 -0.06 7.41
N SER A 26 -9.82 1.01 7.18
CA SER A 26 -10.80 1.15 6.09
C SER A 26 -11.88 0.06 6.01
N ASN A 27 -12.16 -0.68 7.09
CA ASN A 27 -12.96 -1.92 7.08
C ASN A 27 -12.39 -3.02 6.16
N HIS A 28 -11.11 -2.91 5.85
CA HIS A 28 -10.40 -3.78 4.92
C HIS A 28 -9.17 -4.41 5.57
N GLY A 29 -9.05 -4.33 6.89
CA GLY A 29 -7.99 -4.94 7.67
C GLY A 29 -8.30 -4.91 9.17
N VAL A 30 -7.29 -5.23 9.95
CA VAL A 30 -7.32 -5.20 11.41
C VAL A 30 -6.11 -4.44 11.94
N CYS A 31 -6.32 -3.54 12.90
CA CYS A 31 -5.23 -2.82 13.56
C CYS A 31 -4.57 -3.72 14.61
N ILE A 32 -3.27 -3.94 14.48
CA ILE A 32 -2.45 -4.72 15.40
C ILE A 32 -1.20 -3.90 15.76
N HIS A 33 -1.08 -3.49 17.02
CA HIS A 33 0.08 -2.74 17.54
C HIS A 33 0.42 -1.46 16.75
N GLY A 34 -0.60 -0.69 16.34
CA GLY A 34 -0.42 0.52 15.55
C GLY A 34 -0.17 0.32 14.06
N GLU A 35 -0.19 -0.93 13.56
CA GLU A 35 -0.09 -1.23 12.13
C GLU A 35 -1.35 -1.92 11.61
N CYS A 36 -1.83 -1.51 10.44
CA CYS A 36 -2.99 -2.11 9.79
C CYS A 36 -2.60 -3.35 8.99
N HIS A 37 -3.02 -4.51 9.50
CA HIS A 37 -2.93 -5.78 8.78
C HIS A 37 -4.12 -5.93 7.82
N CYS A 38 -3.85 -5.69 6.53
CA CYS A 38 -4.89 -5.72 5.50
C CYS A 38 -5.36 -7.12 5.13
N ASN A 39 -6.65 -7.22 4.84
CA ASN A 39 -7.26 -8.41 4.26
C ASN A 39 -6.66 -8.70 2.88
N PRO A 40 -6.66 -9.97 2.44
CA PRO A 40 -6.22 -10.34 1.10
C PRO A 40 -6.94 -9.51 0.04
N GLY A 41 -6.17 -8.92 -0.87
CA GLY A 41 -6.72 -8.02 -1.88
C GLY A 41 -6.79 -6.55 -1.47
N TRP A 42 -6.27 -6.17 -0.29
CA TRP A 42 -6.16 -4.78 0.18
C TRP A 42 -4.73 -4.45 0.66
N GLY A 43 -4.38 -3.17 0.65
CA GLY A 43 -3.05 -2.61 0.95
C GLY A 43 -3.10 -1.12 1.25
N GLY A 44 -1.95 -0.52 1.48
CA GLY A 44 -1.86 0.86 1.99
C GLY A 44 -1.68 0.89 3.51
N ASN A 45 -1.45 2.08 4.06
CA ASN A 45 -1.17 2.23 5.49
C ASN A 45 -2.40 1.95 6.36
N ASN A 46 -3.60 2.10 5.78
CA ASN A 46 -4.89 1.86 6.41
C ASN A 46 -5.76 0.90 5.56
N CYS A 47 -5.16 0.05 4.71
CA CYS A 47 -5.87 -0.88 3.84
C CYS A 47 -6.87 -0.23 2.86
N GLU A 48 -6.61 1.02 2.49
CA GLU A 48 -7.43 1.83 1.60
C GLU A 48 -7.25 1.49 0.11
N ILE A 49 -6.22 0.72 -0.24
CA ILE A 49 -5.84 0.36 -1.60
C ILE A 49 -6.31 -1.05 -1.91
N LEU A 50 -7.20 -1.22 -2.90
CA LEU A 50 -7.62 -2.54 -3.37
C LEU A 50 -6.53 -3.19 -4.24
N LYS A 51 -5.74 -4.12 -3.70
CA LYS A 51 -4.76 -4.95 -4.42
C LYS A 51 -5.38 -5.92 -5.45
N THR A 52 -6.67 -6.27 -5.31
CA THR A 52 -7.37 -7.18 -6.24
C THR A 52 -7.53 -6.59 -7.65
N MET A 53 -7.47 -5.27 -7.75
CA MET A 53 -7.29 -4.54 -9.00
C MET A 53 -5.88 -3.94 -8.98
N CYS A 54 -4.84 -4.75 -9.15
CA CYS A 54 -3.67 -4.21 -9.86
C CYS A 54 -4.21 -3.85 -11.24
N PRO A 55 -4.41 -2.56 -11.58
CA PRO A 55 -5.40 -2.17 -12.58
C PRO A 55 -5.22 -2.81 -13.96
N ASP A 56 -4.03 -3.35 -14.28
CA ASP A 56 -3.81 -4.13 -15.50
C ASP A 56 -2.53 -4.99 -15.42
N GLN A 57 -2.30 -5.76 -14.33
CA GLN A 57 -1.03 -6.54 -14.17
C GLN A 57 0.21 -5.64 -14.34
N CYS A 58 0.39 -4.67 -13.44
CA CYS A 58 1.49 -3.69 -13.56
C CYS A 58 1.44 -2.92 -14.89
N SER A 59 0.25 -2.41 -15.24
CA SER A 59 -0.01 -1.67 -16.48
C SER A 59 0.32 -2.44 -17.77
N GLY A 60 0.42 -3.78 -17.70
CA GLY A 60 0.86 -4.64 -18.79
C GLY A 60 2.38 -4.61 -19.04
N HIS A 61 3.13 -3.96 -18.16
CA HIS A 61 4.57 -3.69 -18.28
C HIS A 61 5.37 -4.22 -17.09
N GLY A 62 4.88 -5.28 -16.46
CA GLY A 62 5.58 -5.93 -15.37
C GLY A 62 4.88 -7.18 -14.88
N THR A 63 5.54 -7.86 -13.95
CA THR A 63 5.02 -9.02 -13.26
C THR A 63 4.67 -8.66 -11.82
N TYR A 64 3.43 -8.92 -11.41
CA TYR A 64 3.04 -8.71 -10.03
C TYR A 64 3.68 -9.76 -9.12
N LEU A 65 4.50 -9.32 -8.18
CA LEU A 65 5.11 -10.16 -7.16
C LEU A 65 4.17 -10.23 -5.96
N GLN A 66 3.43 -11.33 -5.88
CA GLN A 66 2.45 -11.54 -4.81
C GLN A 66 3.11 -11.67 -3.42
N GLU A 67 4.38 -12.06 -3.35
CA GLU A 67 5.14 -12.19 -2.08
C GLU A 67 5.51 -10.83 -1.46
N SER A 68 5.86 -9.84 -2.28
CA SER A 68 6.15 -8.48 -1.83
C SER A 68 4.94 -7.54 -1.95
N GLY A 69 3.90 -7.96 -2.67
CA GLY A 69 2.74 -7.13 -3.00
C GLY A 69 3.09 -5.96 -3.94
N THR A 70 4.20 -6.05 -4.67
CA THR A 70 4.73 -5.00 -5.55
C THR A 70 4.83 -5.48 -6.99
N CYS A 71 4.87 -4.55 -7.93
CA CYS A 71 5.15 -4.85 -9.32
C CYS A 71 6.66 -4.92 -9.59
N ASN A 72 7.13 -5.99 -10.23
CA ASN A 72 8.44 -6.05 -10.84
C ASN A 72 8.32 -5.63 -12.30
N CYS A 73 8.85 -4.47 -12.64
CA CYS A 73 8.67 -3.87 -13.95
C CYS A 73 9.59 -4.48 -15.02
N ASP A 74 9.08 -4.52 -16.25
CA ASP A 74 9.85 -4.88 -17.43
C ASP A 74 10.99 -3.86 -17.65
N PRO A 75 12.05 -4.25 -18.39
CA PRO A 75 13.12 -3.32 -18.75
C PRO A 75 12.53 -2.11 -19.47
N ASN A 76 12.91 -0.92 -19.02
CA ASN A 76 12.35 0.37 -19.44
C ASN A 76 11.03 0.79 -18.77
N TRP A 77 10.62 0.16 -17.66
CA TRP A 77 9.43 0.57 -16.88
C TRP A 77 9.72 0.66 -15.37
N THR A 78 9.03 1.55 -14.66
CA THR A 78 9.21 1.85 -13.24
C THR A 78 7.93 2.39 -12.60
N GLY A 79 7.96 2.56 -11.28
CA GLY A 79 6.84 2.96 -10.45
C GLY A 79 6.09 1.79 -9.81
N PRO A 80 5.15 2.08 -8.90
CA PRO A 80 4.46 1.06 -8.10
C PRO A 80 3.60 0.09 -8.94
N ASP A 81 3.21 0.50 -10.14
CA ASP A 81 2.36 -0.21 -11.08
C ASP A 81 2.98 -0.31 -12.48
N CYS A 82 4.29 -0.04 -12.63
CA CYS A 82 5.01 -0.04 -13.90
C CYS A 82 4.38 0.82 -15.00
N SER A 83 3.68 1.89 -14.62
CA SER A 83 3.09 2.85 -15.55
C SER A 83 4.09 3.87 -16.10
N ASN A 84 5.29 3.97 -15.52
CA ASN A 84 6.27 4.98 -15.90
C ASN A 84 7.37 4.36 -16.75
N GLU A 85 7.65 4.90 -17.93
CA GLU A 85 8.77 4.46 -18.75
C GLU A 85 10.12 4.98 -18.19
N ILE A 86 11.09 4.08 -18.03
CA ILE A 86 12.48 4.44 -17.75
C ILE A 86 13.10 4.85 -19.09
N CYS A 87 13.41 6.13 -19.25
CA CYS A 87 14.08 6.60 -20.45
C CYS A 87 15.59 6.45 -20.32
N SER A 88 16.22 5.91 -21.38
CA SER A 88 17.67 5.70 -21.46
C SER A 88 18.47 7.01 -21.55
N VAL A 89 17.78 8.15 -21.69
CA VAL A 89 18.35 9.49 -21.62
C VAL A 89 17.93 10.14 -20.31
N ASP A 90 18.89 10.73 -19.60
CA ASP A 90 18.62 11.60 -18.47
C ASP A 90 17.91 12.85 -19.00
N CYS A 91 16.57 12.83 -18.95
CA CYS A 91 15.71 13.92 -19.39
C CYS A 91 15.76 15.12 -18.43
N GLY A 92 16.61 15.09 -17.39
CA GLY A 92 16.76 16.17 -16.43
C GLY A 92 15.47 16.49 -15.68
N ALA A 93 15.45 17.61 -14.95
CA ALA A 93 14.30 18.01 -14.12
C ALA A 93 13.03 18.43 -14.90
N HIS A 94 13.07 18.45 -16.23
CA HIS A 94 12.00 19.02 -17.06
C HIS A 94 11.68 18.24 -18.36
N GLY A 95 12.34 17.11 -18.62
CA GLY A 95 12.06 16.33 -19.81
C GLY A 95 10.96 15.31 -19.56
N VAL A 96 10.04 15.20 -20.51
CA VAL A 96 9.04 14.14 -20.57
C VAL A 96 9.37 13.31 -21.80
N CYS A 97 9.48 12.01 -21.57
CA CYS A 97 9.73 11.05 -22.62
C CYS A 97 8.45 10.89 -23.43
N MET A 98 8.58 10.88 -24.77
CA MET A 98 7.45 10.76 -25.68
C MET A 98 7.82 9.76 -26.78
N GLY A 99 7.45 8.50 -26.55
CA GLY A 99 7.46 7.45 -27.56
C GLY A 99 8.86 6.95 -27.93
N GLY A 100 9.13 5.69 -27.58
CA GLY A 100 10.18 4.90 -28.22
C GLY A 100 9.89 4.63 -29.69
#